data_AF-A0A9X3C9C5-F1
#
_entry.id   AF-A0A9X3C9C5-F1
#
_cell.length_a   1.000
_cell.length_b   1.000
_cell.length_c   1.000
_cell.angle_alpha   90.00
_cell.angle_beta   90.00
_cell.angle_gamma   90.00
#
_symmetry.space_group_name_H-M   'P 1'
#
loop_
_entity.id
_entity.type
_entity.pdbx_description
1 polymer ?
#
loop_
_entity_poly.entity_id
_entity_poly.type
_entity_poly.pdbx_seq_one_letter_code
_entity_poly.pdbx_strand_id
1 'polypeptide(L)'
;MNRIVLILMGFSLSVFSQNKEPSKEEKEMIYKITYEISKATFKVPDFPFKKVNRRIDEIQKKIIQSEEVINSSVDTLISRGVLKLEKSEYGYDLLFNSRFPSYYKENEEVYIVDFHPVTSKLFNLKKELIEIKNVGGTSFGSEFMGKYKNGKVTNLNYTTLRKQDQVNNAVNFKNNNELSEIQGSVIYNIKFITDYSQVKLSQKDIGSKFRLNDIEYKLIDIINNVVLIEVVDSKNLDRNNKIHLINYDEIGNVLVNYSDKEVAELKKKNKKINDKRAGYSDLSGNVNKRVFDAFKANPAMTFEEYQKTFTIDDIVNQEGKYIFIETIAPIKNDFVLYEPIYGIERTFEMIPNLKEPEPKKMMAADYNAPQLSAEWDEKLFGNIKEYTENFYYAIKKNGKYVKGKMQNYTTYKKNSNGEFVKDEMFPKKSDYPENKYNSLKQKIESIMYDDEENVLGKTIYSYGPENKVLEEKSYSSDNDTLRNVVKYEYNKNRIIKTSFSYDYQGGETQLTESQDELVYDEKGNLIEEHSKNNKEDSVYLDEMVIYRKYNSENRRIEESSSDSFFGDGKIKLTTKLEYLKIDNQKNWTEMFFEGSLSSEKSEASFVERIFVYE
;
A
#
# COMPACT_ATOMS: atom_id res chain seq x y z
N MET A 1 -12.86 9.65 -36.58
CA MET A 1 -14.19 9.04 -36.43
C MET A 1 -15.29 10.01 -36.82
N ASN A 2 -16.20 9.58 -37.69
CA ASN A 2 -17.54 10.18 -37.74
C ASN A 2 -18.17 9.97 -36.36
N ARG A 3 -18.85 11.00 -35.80
CA ARG A 3 -19.69 10.85 -34.59
C ARG A 3 -20.64 9.65 -34.69
N ILE A 4 -20.99 9.28 -35.92
CA ILE A 4 -21.74 8.09 -36.29
C ILE A 4 -21.08 6.80 -35.78
N VAL A 5 -19.77 6.57 -35.90
CA VAL A 5 -19.12 5.30 -35.48
C VAL A 5 -19.16 5.08 -33.96
N LEU A 6 -19.00 6.15 -33.17
CA LEU A 6 -19.09 6.10 -31.70
C LEU A 6 -20.53 5.89 -31.21
N ILE A 7 -21.51 6.52 -31.88
CA ILE A 7 -22.94 6.31 -31.62
C ILE A 7 -23.35 4.88 -32.01
N LEU A 8 -22.79 4.35 -33.10
CA LEU A 8 -23.10 3.01 -33.62
C LEU A 8 -22.50 1.87 -32.75
N MET A 9 -21.33 2.06 -32.14
CA MET A 9 -20.77 1.08 -31.18
C MET A 9 -21.65 0.94 -29.93
N GLY A 10 -22.24 2.03 -29.44
CA GLY A 10 -23.15 2.02 -28.29
C GLY A 10 -24.46 1.23 -28.51
N PHE A 11 -24.96 1.18 -29.74
CA PHE A 11 -26.16 0.41 -30.09
C PHE A 11 -25.89 -1.09 -30.29
N SER A 12 -24.70 -1.47 -30.77
CA SER A 12 -24.37 -2.90 -30.93
C SER A 12 -24.31 -3.64 -29.59
N LEU A 13 -23.83 -2.99 -28.54
CA LEU A 13 -23.70 -3.59 -27.20
C LEU A 13 -25.06 -3.79 -26.50
N SER A 14 -26.05 -2.92 -26.75
CA SER A 14 -27.37 -3.04 -26.11
C SER A 14 -28.19 -4.20 -26.68
N VAL A 15 -28.08 -4.49 -27.99
CA VAL A 15 -28.84 -5.55 -28.67
C VAL A 15 -28.30 -6.94 -28.30
N PHE A 16 -26.98 -7.12 -28.27
CA PHE A 16 -26.37 -8.40 -27.88
C PHE A 16 -26.54 -8.72 -26.39
N SER A 17 -26.69 -7.71 -25.53
CA SER A 17 -26.99 -7.93 -24.10
C SER A 17 -28.42 -8.42 -23.83
N GLN A 18 -29.33 -8.35 -24.80
CA GLN A 18 -30.77 -8.63 -24.61
C GLN A 18 -31.26 -9.94 -25.23
N ASN A 19 -30.39 -10.77 -25.83
CA ASN A 19 -30.77 -12.04 -26.49
C ASN A 19 -31.98 -11.93 -27.45
N LYS A 20 -32.16 -10.77 -28.10
CA LYS A 20 -33.17 -10.57 -29.15
C LYS A 20 -32.53 -10.74 -30.52
N GLU A 21 -33.26 -11.37 -31.45
CA GLU A 21 -32.84 -11.35 -32.85
C GLU A 21 -32.73 -9.90 -33.34
N PRO A 22 -31.60 -9.51 -33.97
CA PRO A 22 -31.46 -8.16 -34.48
C PRO A 22 -32.47 -7.92 -35.61
N SER A 23 -33.14 -6.77 -35.55
CA SER A 23 -34.02 -6.25 -36.58
C SER A 23 -33.27 -6.08 -37.92
N LYS A 24 -34.01 -5.89 -39.01
CA LYS A 24 -33.42 -5.71 -40.35
C LYS A 24 -32.45 -4.52 -40.39
N GLU A 25 -32.81 -3.41 -39.74
CA GLU A 25 -31.99 -2.19 -39.66
C GLU A 25 -30.71 -2.44 -38.85
N GLU A 26 -30.80 -3.18 -37.74
CA GLU A 26 -29.65 -3.57 -36.93
C GLU A 26 -28.72 -4.53 -37.67
N LYS A 27 -29.26 -5.51 -38.40
CA LYS A 27 -28.46 -6.43 -39.24
C LYS A 27 -27.68 -5.66 -40.31
N GLU A 28 -28.34 -4.75 -41.02
CA GLU A 28 -27.69 -3.93 -42.05
C GLU A 28 -26.59 -3.04 -41.45
N MET A 29 -26.84 -2.50 -40.26
CA MET A 29 -25.87 -1.72 -39.50
C MET A 29 -24.65 -2.56 -39.07
N ILE A 30 -24.85 -3.78 -38.56
CA ILE A 30 -23.77 -4.72 -38.21
C ILE A 30 -22.90 -5.02 -39.43
N TYR A 31 -23.51 -5.33 -40.58
CA TYR A 31 -22.77 -5.55 -41.84
C TYR A 31 -21.93 -4.33 -42.21
N LYS A 32 -22.51 -3.11 -42.22
CA LYS A 32 -21.79 -1.89 -42.60
C LYS A 32 -20.60 -1.63 -41.69
N ILE A 33 -20.78 -1.75 -40.38
CA ILE A 33 -19.73 -1.50 -39.39
C ILE A 33 -18.58 -2.50 -39.57
N THR A 34 -18.90 -3.79 -39.66
CA THR A 34 -17.90 -4.85 -39.71
C THR A 34 -17.15 -4.88 -41.03
N TYR A 35 -17.82 -4.56 -42.14
CA TYR A 35 -17.20 -4.33 -43.44
C TYR A 35 -16.21 -3.15 -43.40
N GLU A 36 -16.64 -1.98 -42.90
CA GLU A 36 -15.77 -0.79 -42.86
C GLU A 36 -14.56 -0.99 -41.93
N ILE A 37 -14.74 -1.67 -40.79
CA ILE A 37 -13.63 -2.04 -39.89
C ILE A 37 -12.66 -2.98 -40.62
N SER A 38 -13.16 -4.08 -41.18
CA SER A 38 -12.33 -5.09 -41.85
C SER A 38 -11.55 -4.48 -43.02
N LYS A 39 -12.21 -3.65 -43.84
CA LYS A 39 -11.58 -2.93 -44.93
C LYS A 39 -10.53 -1.92 -44.45
N ALA A 40 -10.77 -1.26 -43.32
CA ALA A 40 -9.83 -0.29 -42.75
C ALA A 40 -8.54 -0.96 -42.24
N THR A 41 -8.60 -2.21 -41.75
CA THR A 41 -7.43 -2.98 -41.28
C THR A 41 -6.36 -3.17 -42.36
N PHE A 42 -6.76 -3.25 -43.64
CA PHE A 42 -5.82 -3.43 -44.76
C PHE A 42 -5.37 -2.11 -45.41
N LYS A 43 -5.89 -0.96 -44.98
CA LYS A 43 -5.39 0.35 -45.43
C LYS A 43 -4.15 0.71 -44.62
N VAL A 44 -3.07 1.12 -45.29
CA VAL A 44 -1.87 1.65 -44.62
C VAL A 44 -2.26 2.95 -43.90
N PRO A 45 -2.27 2.98 -42.55
CA PRO A 45 -2.46 4.20 -41.80
C PRO A 45 -1.18 5.04 -41.85
N ASP A 46 -1.29 6.29 -42.30
CA ASP A 46 -0.19 7.26 -42.30
C ASP A 46 -0.31 8.17 -41.06
N PHE A 47 0.05 7.62 -39.89
CA PHE A 47 0.03 8.37 -38.64
C PHE A 47 1.36 9.10 -38.40
N PRO A 48 1.35 10.34 -37.88
CA PRO A 48 2.57 10.99 -37.44
C PRO A 48 3.09 10.34 -36.15
N PHE A 49 4.39 10.02 -36.13
CA PHE A 49 5.05 9.44 -34.95
C PHE A 49 6.44 10.04 -34.74
N LYS A 50 6.96 9.91 -33.50
CA LYS A 50 8.32 10.31 -33.14
C LYS A 50 9.14 9.10 -32.70
N LYS A 51 10.45 9.21 -32.87
CA LYS A 51 11.44 8.24 -32.41
C LYS A 51 12.00 8.72 -31.09
N VAL A 52 11.97 7.87 -30.07
CA VAL A 52 12.51 8.18 -28.74
C VAL A 52 13.40 7.06 -28.28
N ASN A 53 14.55 7.43 -27.70
CA ASN A 53 15.36 6.48 -26.97
C ASN A 53 14.76 6.34 -25.57
N ARG A 54 13.99 5.25 -25.37
CA ARG A 54 13.36 4.90 -24.09
C ARG A 54 13.80 3.51 -23.68
N ARG A 55 14.05 3.35 -22.38
CA ARG A 55 14.32 2.02 -21.82
C ARG A 55 13.03 1.26 -21.60
N ILE A 56 13.10 -0.08 -21.57
CA ILE A 56 11.91 -0.93 -21.39
C ILE A 56 11.22 -0.67 -20.03
N ASP A 57 11.98 -0.43 -18.97
CA ASP A 57 11.49 -0.09 -17.62
C ASP A 57 10.81 1.29 -17.54
N GLU A 58 11.03 2.16 -18.54
CA GLU A 58 10.29 3.41 -18.69
C GLU A 58 8.92 3.21 -19.36
N ILE A 59 8.70 2.07 -20.01
CA ILE A 59 7.45 1.73 -20.73
C ILE A 59 6.63 0.72 -19.92
N GLN A 60 7.29 -0.28 -19.35
CA GLN A 60 6.72 -1.37 -18.57
C GLN A 60 6.83 -1.05 -17.08
N LYS A 61 5.93 -0.18 -16.58
CA LYS A 61 5.91 0.25 -15.19
C LYS A 61 5.37 -0.84 -14.28
N LYS A 62 6.14 -1.21 -13.26
CA LYS A 62 5.74 -2.19 -12.24
C LYS A 62 5.82 -1.59 -10.85
N ILE A 63 5.28 -2.29 -9.87
CA ILE A 63 5.40 -1.88 -8.48
C ILE A 63 6.85 -2.05 -7.98
N ILE A 64 7.33 -1.09 -7.19
CA ILE A 64 8.68 -1.11 -6.61
C ILE A 64 8.69 -1.49 -5.12
N GLN A 65 7.52 -1.40 -4.47
CA GLN A 65 7.34 -1.77 -3.08
C GLN A 65 7.40 -3.29 -2.90
N SER A 66 7.83 -3.71 -1.71
CA SER A 66 7.75 -5.11 -1.31
C SER A 66 6.30 -5.57 -1.18
N GLU A 67 6.09 -6.88 -1.30
CA GLU A 67 4.78 -7.51 -1.11
C GLU A 67 4.16 -7.17 0.26
N GLU A 68 4.96 -7.09 1.31
CA GLU A 68 4.53 -6.72 2.66
C GLU A 68 3.96 -5.29 2.71
N VAL A 69 4.66 -4.33 2.10
CA VAL A 69 4.21 -2.92 2.03
C VAL A 69 2.93 -2.81 1.22
N ILE A 70 2.81 -3.55 0.12
CA ILE A 70 1.60 -3.58 -0.71
C ILE A 70 0.43 -4.17 0.09
N ASN A 71 0.63 -5.30 0.75
CA ASN A 71 -0.39 -5.93 1.58
C ASN A 71 -0.88 -5.02 2.72
N SER A 72 0.04 -4.37 3.44
CA SER A 72 -0.31 -3.39 4.48
C SER A 72 -1.05 -2.15 3.92
N SER A 73 -0.67 -1.73 2.71
CA SER A 73 -1.35 -0.64 2.01
C SER A 73 -2.77 -1.02 1.58
N VAL A 74 -2.99 -2.26 1.14
CA VAL A 74 -4.32 -2.83 0.88
C VAL A 74 -5.13 -2.91 2.17
N ASP A 75 -4.56 -3.37 3.29
CA ASP A 75 -5.27 -3.42 4.57
C ASP A 75 -5.71 -2.03 5.04
N THR A 76 -4.87 -1.01 4.81
CA THR A 76 -5.22 0.39 5.05
C THR A 76 -6.36 0.84 4.15
N LEU A 77 -6.30 0.53 2.86
CA LEU A 77 -7.34 0.84 1.88
C LEU A 77 -8.69 0.19 2.25
N ILE A 78 -8.68 -1.06 2.74
CA ILE A 78 -9.88 -1.76 3.21
C ILE A 78 -10.43 -1.05 4.46
N SER A 79 -9.56 -0.76 5.44
CA SER A 79 -9.98 -0.17 6.72
C SER A 79 -10.57 1.24 6.58
N ARG A 80 -10.16 1.99 5.56
CA ARG A 80 -10.62 3.35 5.23
C ARG A 80 -11.65 3.38 4.12
N GLY A 81 -11.92 2.24 3.50
CA GLY A 81 -12.83 2.12 2.38
C GLY A 81 -14.24 2.46 2.81
N VAL A 82 -14.91 3.28 2.00
CA VAL A 82 -16.31 3.62 2.19
C VAL A 82 -17.05 3.27 0.91
N LEU A 83 -18.10 2.46 1.08
CA LEU A 83 -18.98 2.03 0.01
C LEU A 83 -20.32 2.74 0.16
N LYS A 84 -20.65 3.64 -0.76
CA LYS A 84 -21.89 4.46 -0.74
C LYS A 84 -22.75 4.12 -1.95
N LEU A 85 -24.06 4.17 -1.77
CA LEU A 85 -25.04 4.12 -2.84
C LEU A 85 -25.63 5.52 -3.01
N GLU A 86 -25.57 6.05 -4.23
CA GLU A 86 -26.04 7.40 -4.54
C GLU A 86 -26.91 7.40 -5.78
N LYS A 87 -27.89 8.30 -5.84
CA LYS A 87 -28.71 8.49 -7.05
C LYS A 87 -27.94 9.31 -8.07
N SER A 88 -27.85 8.83 -9.30
CA SER A 88 -27.24 9.52 -10.44
C SER A 88 -28.29 9.90 -11.49
N GLU A 89 -27.90 10.67 -12.51
CA GLU A 89 -28.79 11.03 -13.63
C GLU A 89 -29.30 9.80 -14.40
N TYR A 90 -28.53 8.70 -14.38
CA TYR A 90 -28.81 7.49 -15.15
C TYR A 90 -29.32 6.32 -14.31
N GLY A 91 -29.55 6.52 -13.01
CA GLY A 91 -30.03 5.49 -12.10
C GLY A 91 -29.40 5.62 -10.71
N TYR A 92 -28.74 4.55 -10.27
CA TYR A 92 -28.07 4.50 -8.97
C TYR A 92 -26.65 3.98 -9.14
N ASP A 93 -25.74 4.68 -8.48
CA ASP A 93 -24.31 4.43 -8.52
C ASP A 93 -23.88 3.82 -7.18
N LEU A 94 -23.03 2.80 -7.28
CA LEU A 94 -22.25 2.27 -6.18
C LEU A 94 -20.86 2.90 -6.23
N LEU A 95 -20.53 3.66 -5.20
CA LEU A 95 -19.28 4.41 -5.09
C LEU A 95 -18.41 3.82 -3.99
N PHE A 96 -17.31 3.19 -4.37
CA PHE A 96 -16.23 2.88 -3.45
C PHE A 96 -15.25 4.06 -3.44
N ASN A 97 -14.94 4.58 -2.26
CA ASN A 97 -13.92 5.60 -2.05
C ASN A 97 -12.96 5.14 -0.95
N SER A 98 -11.66 5.26 -1.19
CA SER A 98 -10.65 5.02 -0.18
C SER A 98 -9.37 5.79 -0.51
N ARG A 99 -8.35 5.60 0.32
CA ARG A 99 -7.01 6.12 0.10
C ARG A 99 -5.96 5.16 0.61
N PHE A 100 -4.88 5.03 -0.14
CA PHE A 100 -3.68 4.38 0.29
C PHE A 100 -3.02 5.15 1.46
N PRO A 101 -2.14 4.52 2.25
CA PRO A 101 -1.36 5.24 3.25
C PRO A 101 -0.41 6.25 2.59
N SER A 102 -0.01 7.31 3.31
CA SER A 102 0.85 8.37 2.74
C SER A 102 2.26 7.91 2.38
N TYR A 103 2.70 6.75 2.89
CA TYR A 103 3.96 6.13 2.51
C TYR A 103 3.85 5.24 1.26
N TYR A 104 2.64 5.00 0.76
CA TYR A 104 2.44 4.31 -0.51
C TYR A 104 2.85 5.26 -1.64
N LYS A 105 4.16 5.26 -1.93
CA LYS A 105 4.75 6.05 -3.01
C LYS A 105 4.56 5.30 -4.31
N GLU A 106 3.48 5.58 -5.03
CA GLU A 106 3.34 5.07 -6.39
C GLU A 106 4.56 5.46 -7.22
N ASN A 107 4.92 4.59 -8.15
CA ASN A 107 5.81 4.91 -9.27
C ASN A 107 5.14 5.93 -10.20
N GLU A 108 4.77 7.12 -9.72
CA GLU A 108 4.10 8.21 -10.46
C GLU A 108 2.84 7.82 -11.29
N GLU A 109 2.46 6.55 -11.37
CA GLU A 109 1.55 6.01 -12.38
C GLU A 109 0.57 5.01 -11.75
N VAL A 110 -0.65 5.49 -11.63
CA VAL A 110 -1.84 4.80 -11.11
C VAL A 110 -2.30 3.60 -11.95
N TYR A 111 -1.72 3.42 -13.15
CA TYR A 111 -2.08 2.37 -14.11
C TYR A 111 -1.59 0.97 -13.72
N ILE A 112 -0.77 0.85 -12.67
CA ILE A 112 -0.25 -0.44 -12.19
C ILE A 112 -1.21 -1.19 -11.25
N VAL A 113 -2.35 -0.59 -10.91
CA VAL A 113 -3.36 -1.16 -10.01
C VAL A 113 -4.64 -1.46 -10.79
N ASP A 114 -5.06 -2.73 -10.79
CA ASP A 114 -6.38 -3.14 -11.29
C ASP A 114 -7.33 -3.30 -10.09
N PHE A 115 -8.51 -2.70 -10.15
CA PHE A 115 -9.49 -2.74 -9.08
C PHE A 115 -10.91 -2.82 -9.65
N HIS A 116 -11.63 -3.89 -9.30
CA HIS A 116 -12.98 -4.13 -9.79
C HIS A 116 -13.81 -5.00 -8.83
N PRO A 117 -15.16 -4.88 -8.86
CA PRO A 117 -16.02 -5.81 -8.15
C PRO A 117 -16.01 -7.19 -8.81
N VAL A 118 -16.00 -8.25 -8.00
CA VAL A 118 -16.05 -9.65 -8.44
C VAL A 118 -17.47 -10.19 -8.33
N THR A 119 -18.11 -10.01 -7.17
CA THR A 119 -19.48 -10.47 -6.91
C THR A 119 -20.17 -9.53 -5.94
N SER A 120 -21.51 -9.51 -5.99
CA SER A 120 -22.34 -8.76 -5.05
C SER A 120 -23.46 -9.62 -4.48
N LYS A 121 -23.74 -9.42 -3.20
CA LYS A 121 -24.92 -9.93 -2.50
C LYS A 121 -25.68 -8.75 -1.91
N LEU A 122 -26.11 -7.85 -2.77
CA LEU A 122 -26.90 -6.68 -2.37
C LEU A 122 -28.38 -7.02 -2.46
N PHE A 123 -29.15 -6.67 -1.43
CA PHE A 123 -30.57 -6.96 -1.36
C PHE A 123 -31.35 -5.71 -0.99
N ASN A 124 -32.52 -5.52 -1.61
CA ASN A 124 -33.48 -4.52 -1.16
C ASN A 124 -34.31 -5.02 0.05
N LEU A 125 -35.21 -4.19 0.58
CA LEU A 125 -36.12 -4.58 1.67
C LEU A 125 -36.99 -5.81 1.36
N LYS A 126 -37.29 -6.05 0.09
CA LYS A 126 -38.06 -7.22 -0.35
C LYS A 126 -37.20 -8.48 -0.50
N LYS A 127 -35.92 -8.40 -0.16
CA LYS A 127 -34.90 -9.45 -0.33
C LYS A 127 -34.67 -9.83 -1.80
N GLU A 128 -34.97 -8.92 -2.72
CA GLU A 128 -34.65 -9.08 -4.14
C GLU A 128 -33.19 -8.74 -4.36
N LEU A 129 -32.48 -9.56 -5.14
CA LEU A 129 -31.06 -9.36 -5.45
C LEU A 129 -30.88 -8.13 -6.35
N ILE A 130 -29.96 -7.27 -5.95
CA ILE A 130 -29.50 -6.12 -6.73
C ILE A 130 -28.17 -6.49 -7.37
N GLU A 131 -28.15 -6.51 -8.71
CA GLU A 131 -26.95 -6.76 -9.48
C GLU A 131 -26.15 -5.48 -9.72
N ILE A 132 -24.83 -5.58 -9.54
CA ILE A 132 -23.89 -4.54 -9.94
C ILE A 132 -23.51 -4.76 -11.40
N LYS A 133 -23.63 -3.70 -12.19
CA LYS A 133 -23.05 -3.60 -13.53
C LYS A 133 -21.68 -2.95 -13.40
N ASN A 134 -20.62 -3.69 -13.71
CA ASN A 134 -19.25 -3.19 -13.74
C ASN A 134 -19.02 -2.32 -15.01
N VAL A 135 -19.67 -1.17 -15.05
CA VAL A 135 -19.70 -0.26 -16.22
C VAL A 135 -19.08 1.11 -15.93
N GLY A 136 -18.75 1.41 -14.67
CA GLY A 136 -18.09 2.67 -14.32
C GLY A 136 -16.57 2.54 -14.23
N GLY A 137 -15.88 3.67 -14.12
CA GLY A 137 -14.42 3.74 -14.09
C GLY A 137 -13.81 3.58 -12.70
N THR A 138 -12.56 3.09 -12.67
CA THR A 138 -11.65 3.28 -11.54
C THR A 138 -10.87 4.56 -11.78
N SER A 139 -10.85 5.44 -10.80
CA SER A 139 -10.14 6.70 -10.83
C SER A 139 -9.20 6.78 -9.64
N PHE A 140 -8.04 7.36 -9.88
CA PHE A 140 -7.04 7.61 -8.87
C PHE A 140 -6.80 9.10 -8.80
N GLY A 141 -6.68 9.62 -7.59
CA GLY A 141 -6.44 11.03 -7.35
C GLY A 141 -5.40 11.23 -6.27
N SER A 142 -5.25 12.48 -5.86
CA SER A 142 -4.39 12.84 -4.75
C SER A 142 -5.18 13.66 -3.75
N GLU A 143 -5.10 13.28 -2.48
CA GLU A 143 -5.58 14.08 -1.36
C GLU A 143 -4.37 14.62 -0.61
N PHE A 144 -4.39 15.94 -0.38
CA PHE A 144 -3.36 16.64 0.36
C PHE A 144 -3.93 17.00 1.72
N MET A 145 -3.32 16.51 2.80
CA MET A 145 -3.66 16.94 4.14
C MET A 145 -2.52 17.77 4.71
N GLY A 146 -2.78 19.08 4.81
CA GLY A 146 -1.93 20.01 5.53
C GLY A 146 -2.14 19.86 7.04
N LYS A 147 -1.17 19.29 7.74
CA LYS A 147 -1.15 19.32 9.21
C LYS A 147 -0.39 20.54 9.68
N TYR A 148 -1.08 21.40 10.43
CA TYR A 148 -0.50 22.57 11.08
C TYR A 148 -0.22 22.22 12.55
N LYS A 149 1.05 22.25 12.93
CA LYS A 149 1.48 22.16 14.34
C LYS A 149 2.63 23.15 14.55
N ASN A 150 2.52 24.00 15.56
CA ASN A 150 3.52 25.01 15.93
C ASN A 150 4.03 25.88 14.76
N GLY A 151 3.10 26.46 13.98
CA GLY A 151 3.44 27.39 12.90
C GLY A 151 4.08 26.78 11.65
N LYS A 152 4.31 25.45 11.59
CA LYS A 152 4.81 24.74 10.41
C LYS A 152 3.72 23.89 9.74
N VAL A 153 3.77 23.83 8.41
CA VAL A 153 2.83 23.09 7.56
C VAL A 153 3.49 21.78 7.12
N THR A 154 2.88 20.65 7.45
CA THR A 154 3.24 19.33 6.92
C THR A 154 2.25 18.93 5.84
N ASN A 155 2.72 18.55 4.66
CA ASN A 155 1.86 18.04 3.60
C ASN A 155 1.95 16.51 3.56
N LEU A 156 0.85 15.84 3.94
CA LEU A 156 0.69 14.41 3.72
C LEU A 156 -0.05 14.21 2.40
N ASN A 157 0.59 13.50 1.48
CA ASN A 157 0.03 13.18 0.18
C ASN A 157 -0.49 11.76 0.22
N TYR A 158 -1.77 11.58 -0.11
CA TYR A 158 -2.41 10.27 -0.21
C TYR A 158 -2.84 10.04 -1.65
N THR A 159 -2.52 8.87 -2.21
CA THR A 159 -3.22 8.42 -3.42
C THR A 159 -4.63 7.98 -3.02
N THR A 160 -5.64 8.61 -3.60
CA THR A 160 -7.04 8.21 -3.43
C THR A 160 -7.42 7.20 -4.50
N LEU A 161 -8.25 6.23 -4.13
CA LEU A 161 -8.84 5.26 -5.05
C LEU A 161 -10.35 5.42 -4.99
N ARG A 162 -10.96 5.67 -6.16
CA ARG A 162 -12.41 5.73 -6.32
C ARG A 162 -12.87 4.81 -7.44
N LYS A 163 -13.80 3.92 -7.14
CA LYS A 163 -14.51 3.10 -8.13
C LYS A 163 -15.97 3.51 -8.15
N GLN A 164 -16.48 3.76 -9.35
CA GLN A 164 -17.90 3.92 -9.60
C GLN A 164 -18.39 2.70 -10.37
N ASP A 165 -19.53 2.17 -9.95
CA ASP A 165 -20.27 1.12 -10.63
C ASP A 165 -21.74 1.51 -10.67
N GLN A 166 -22.53 0.91 -11.56
CA GLN A 166 -23.99 1.10 -11.58
C GLN A 166 -24.67 -0.12 -10.96
N VAL A 167 -25.79 0.09 -10.29
CA VAL A 167 -26.68 -1.01 -9.89
C VAL A 167 -27.90 -1.06 -10.81
N ASN A 168 -28.38 -2.25 -11.12
CA ASN A 168 -29.49 -2.41 -12.07
C ASN A 168 -30.78 -1.78 -11.50
N ASN A 169 -31.46 -0.95 -12.30
CA ASN A 169 -32.65 -0.15 -11.97
C ASN A 169 -33.93 -0.97 -11.67
N ALA A 170 -33.81 -2.23 -11.21
CA ALA A 170 -34.97 -3.07 -10.88
C ALA A 170 -35.80 -2.55 -9.69
N VAL A 171 -35.31 -1.52 -8.99
CA VAL A 171 -36.00 -0.86 -7.88
C VAL A 171 -36.11 0.62 -8.20
N ASN A 172 -37.32 1.08 -8.54
CA ASN A 172 -37.66 2.50 -8.57
C ASN A 172 -37.66 3.02 -7.12
N PHE A 173 -36.50 3.41 -6.60
CA PHE A 173 -36.45 4.04 -5.27
C PHE A 173 -37.13 5.41 -5.37
N LYS A 174 -38.21 5.62 -4.61
CA LYS A 174 -39.02 6.84 -4.70
C LYS A 174 -38.29 8.07 -4.16
N ASN A 175 -37.27 7.86 -3.32
CA ASN A 175 -36.49 8.89 -2.63
C ASN A 175 -35.16 8.31 -2.08
N ASN A 176 -34.21 9.19 -1.73
CA ASN A 176 -32.87 8.81 -1.26
C ASN A 176 -32.87 8.01 0.07
N ASN A 177 -33.95 8.07 0.86
CA ASN A 177 -34.04 7.35 2.14
C ASN A 177 -34.10 5.84 1.95
N GLU A 178 -34.68 5.34 0.85
CA GLU A 178 -34.77 3.90 0.56
C GLU A 178 -33.41 3.28 0.14
N LEU A 179 -32.39 4.09 -0.18
CA LEU A 179 -31.02 3.61 -0.45
C LEU A 179 -30.31 3.12 0.82
N SER A 180 -30.65 3.71 1.97
CA SER A 180 -30.11 3.29 3.28
C SER A 180 -30.61 1.92 3.72
N GLU A 181 -31.61 1.38 3.02
CA GLU A 181 -32.26 0.11 3.31
C GLU A 181 -31.70 -1.06 2.49
N ILE A 182 -30.77 -0.79 1.56
CA ILE A 182 -30.03 -1.81 0.82
C ILE A 182 -29.02 -2.47 1.78
N GLN A 183 -29.11 -3.79 1.90
CA GLN A 183 -28.27 -4.58 2.79
C GLN A 183 -27.39 -5.57 2.02
N GLY A 184 -26.33 -6.03 2.68
CA GLY A 184 -25.43 -7.05 2.17
C GLY A 184 -24.06 -6.49 1.83
N SER A 185 -23.39 -7.08 0.85
CA SER A 185 -21.98 -6.80 0.61
C SER A 185 -21.55 -6.94 -0.85
N VAL A 186 -20.38 -6.36 -1.13
CA VAL A 186 -19.71 -6.40 -2.42
C VAL A 186 -18.29 -6.89 -2.20
N ILE A 187 -17.92 -7.92 -2.95
CA ILE A 187 -16.56 -8.47 -2.93
C ILE A 187 -15.77 -7.79 -4.04
N TYR A 188 -14.73 -7.07 -3.65
CA TYR A 188 -13.78 -6.43 -4.55
C TYR A 188 -12.50 -7.24 -4.68
N ASN A 189 -11.85 -7.08 -5.83
CA ASN A 189 -10.53 -7.61 -6.09
C ASN A 189 -9.60 -6.46 -6.49
N ILE A 190 -8.39 -6.47 -5.92
CA ILE A 190 -7.31 -5.55 -6.24
C ILE A 190 -6.08 -6.35 -6.67
N LYS A 191 -5.47 -5.96 -7.79
CA LYS A 191 -4.27 -6.59 -8.34
C LYS A 191 -3.20 -5.55 -8.64
N PHE A 192 -1.93 -5.92 -8.44
CA PHE A 192 -0.78 -5.05 -8.68
C PHE A 192 0.15 -5.67 -9.72
N ILE A 193 0.57 -4.87 -10.71
CA ILE A 193 1.56 -5.30 -11.70
C ILE A 193 2.92 -5.41 -11.02
N THR A 194 3.44 -6.63 -10.90
CA THR A 194 4.76 -6.90 -10.31
C THR A 194 5.83 -7.14 -11.36
N ASP A 195 5.43 -7.57 -12.56
CA ASP A 195 6.34 -7.75 -13.69
C ASP A 195 5.59 -7.78 -15.02
N TYR A 196 6.30 -8.05 -16.11
CA TYR A 196 5.71 -8.25 -17.43
C TYR A 196 6.26 -9.50 -18.10
N SER A 197 5.36 -10.31 -18.67
CA SER A 197 5.76 -11.32 -19.63
C SER A 197 5.97 -10.64 -20.97
N GLN A 198 7.04 -10.99 -21.69
CA GLN A 198 7.33 -10.37 -22.98
C GLN A 198 7.99 -11.35 -23.94
N VAL A 199 7.78 -11.10 -25.23
CA VAL A 199 8.44 -11.81 -26.32
C VAL A 199 8.84 -10.82 -27.41
N LYS A 200 10.04 -11.01 -27.95
CA LYS A 200 10.55 -10.25 -29.09
C LYS A 200 10.30 -11.04 -30.36
N LEU A 201 9.66 -10.41 -31.35
CA LEU A 201 9.22 -11.05 -32.61
C LEU A 201 9.55 -10.14 -33.80
N SER A 202 9.49 -10.71 -35.00
CA SER A 202 9.77 -10.06 -36.29
C SER A 202 8.93 -10.67 -37.41
N GLN A 203 9.05 -10.15 -38.64
CA GLN A 203 8.41 -10.77 -39.81
C GLN A 203 8.88 -12.20 -40.09
N LYS A 204 10.08 -12.58 -39.65
CA LYS A 204 10.60 -13.94 -39.83
C LYS A 204 9.89 -14.97 -38.95
N ASP A 205 9.22 -14.49 -37.90
CA ASP A 205 8.55 -15.34 -36.92
C ASP A 205 7.09 -15.63 -37.31
N ILE A 206 6.61 -15.16 -38.46
CA ILE A 206 5.26 -15.45 -38.94
C ILE A 206 5.06 -16.96 -39.06
N GLY A 207 3.98 -17.47 -38.46
CA GLY A 207 3.65 -18.89 -38.36
C GLY A 207 4.22 -19.58 -37.11
N SER A 208 5.15 -18.95 -36.39
CA SER A 208 5.73 -19.50 -35.16
C SER A 208 4.77 -19.39 -33.97
N LYS A 209 5.01 -20.26 -32.98
CA LYS A 209 4.33 -20.22 -31.68
C LYS A 209 5.20 -19.51 -30.66
N PHE A 210 4.57 -18.77 -29.75
CA PHE A 210 5.23 -18.09 -28.64
C PHE A 210 4.35 -18.13 -27.40
N ARG A 211 4.92 -17.78 -26.24
CA ARG A 211 4.20 -17.78 -24.97
C ARG A 211 4.23 -16.39 -24.35
N LEU A 212 3.08 -15.93 -23.87
CA LEU A 212 2.96 -14.79 -22.96
C LEU A 212 2.22 -15.27 -21.72
N ASN A 213 2.78 -15.01 -20.55
CA ASN A 213 2.36 -15.62 -19.29
C ASN A 213 2.28 -17.15 -19.44
N ASP A 214 1.13 -17.73 -19.13
CA ASP A 214 0.87 -19.16 -19.26
C ASP A 214 0.09 -19.55 -20.53
N ILE A 215 -0.02 -18.64 -21.49
CA ILE A 215 -0.81 -18.85 -22.71
C ILE A 215 0.10 -18.95 -23.94
N GLU A 216 -0.13 -19.99 -24.74
CA GLU A 216 0.51 -20.17 -26.04
C GLU A 216 -0.30 -19.47 -27.14
N TYR A 217 0.41 -18.66 -27.92
CA TYR A 217 -0.10 -17.92 -29.07
C TYR A 217 0.66 -18.33 -30.33
N LYS A 218 0.06 -18.04 -31.49
CA LYS A 218 0.69 -18.15 -32.80
C LYS A 218 0.70 -16.80 -33.49
N LEU A 219 1.83 -16.39 -34.04
CA LEU A 219 1.92 -15.20 -34.89
C LEU A 219 1.36 -15.55 -36.28
N ILE A 220 0.27 -14.91 -36.68
CA ILE A 220 -0.45 -15.21 -37.92
C ILE A 220 0.03 -14.35 -39.06
N ASP A 221 0.17 -13.05 -38.83
CA ASP A 221 0.61 -12.10 -39.85
C ASP A 221 1.07 -10.78 -39.27
N ILE A 222 1.79 -10.01 -40.08
CA ILE A 222 2.16 -8.62 -39.80
C ILE A 222 1.85 -7.82 -41.06
N ILE A 223 0.80 -7.00 -41.00
CA ILE A 223 0.32 -6.21 -42.12
C ILE A 223 0.45 -4.74 -41.78
N ASN A 224 1.45 -4.09 -42.39
CA ASN A 224 1.77 -2.68 -42.15
C ASN A 224 1.97 -2.39 -40.66
N ASN A 225 0.97 -1.85 -39.98
CA ASN A 225 1.02 -1.40 -38.61
C ASN A 225 0.34 -2.39 -37.65
N VAL A 226 -0.13 -3.53 -38.16
CA VAL A 226 -0.99 -4.46 -37.41
C VAL A 226 -0.28 -5.79 -37.26
N VAL A 227 -0.22 -6.29 -36.02
CA VAL A 227 0.16 -7.67 -35.70
C VAL A 227 -1.10 -8.49 -35.50
N LEU A 228 -1.18 -9.66 -36.13
CA LEU A 228 -2.25 -10.63 -35.89
C LEU A 228 -1.72 -11.87 -35.17
N ILE A 229 -2.40 -12.25 -34.10
CA ILE A 229 -2.07 -13.44 -33.32
C ILE A 229 -3.32 -14.30 -33.09
N GLU A 230 -3.10 -15.58 -32.82
CA GLU A 230 -4.14 -16.55 -32.52
C GLU A 230 -3.83 -17.23 -31.19
N VAL A 231 -4.85 -17.39 -30.33
CA VAL A 231 -4.73 -18.22 -29.13
C VAL A 231 -4.77 -19.69 -29.54
N VAL A 232 -3.77 -20.47 -29.14
CA VAL A 232 -3.69 -21.89 -29.53
C VAL A 232 -4.64 -22.76 -28.70
N ASP A 233 -4.83 -22.46 -27.42
CA ASP A 233 -5.76 -23.18 -26.54
C ASP A 233 -7.14 -22.50 -26.49
N SER A 234 -8.16 -23.20 -26.98
CA SER A 234 -9.53 -22.71 -27.03
C SER A 234 -10.13 -22.37 -25.67
N LYS A 235 -9.60 -22.93 -24.57
CA LYS A 235 -10.05 -22.59 -23.19
C LYS A 235 -9.77 -21.14 -22.81
N ASN A 236 -8.89 -20.45 -23.54
CA ASN A 236 -8.48 -19.08 -23.27
C ASN A 236 -9.07 -18.06 -24.24
N LEU A 237 -10.00 -18.46 -25.13
CA LEU A 237 -10.58 -17.59 -26.16
C LEU A 237 -11.35 -16.37 -25.59
N ASP A 238 -11.97 -16.51 -24.43
CA ASP A 238 -12.81 -15.47 -23.81
C ASP A 238 -12.04 -14.55 -22.86
N ARG A 239 -10.71 -14.69 -22.76
CA ARG A 239 -9.90 -13.83 -21.88
C ARG A 239 -9.85 -12.41 -22.43
N ASN A 240 -10.01 -11.44 -21.54
CA ASN A 240 -9.79 -10.02 -21.86
C ASN A 240 -8.28 -9.82 -22.10
N ASN A 241 -7.86 -9.75 -23.36
CA ASN A 241 -6.44 -9.73 -23.74
C ASN A 241 -5.85 -8.33 -23.55
N LYS A 242 -5.03 -8.15 -22.52
CA LYS A 242 -4.25 -6.92 -22.26
C LYS A 242 -2.85 -7.03 -22.87
N ILE A 243 -2.75 -7.43 -24.13
CA ILE A 243 -1.47 -7.56 -24.83
C ILE A 243 -1.13 -6.22 -25.48
N HIS A 244 0.06 -5.71 -25.17
CA HIS A 244 0.58 -4.46 -25.66
C HIS A 244 1.77 -4.70 -26.62
N LEU A 245 2.09 -3.68 -27.42
CA LEU A 245 3.16 -3.75 -28.41
C LEU A 245 4.15 -2.59 -28.26
N ILE A 246 5.44 -2.89 -28.31
CA ILE A 246 6.52 -1.90 -28.46
C ILE A 246 7.11 -2.06 -29.86
N ASN A 247 7.02 -1.00 -30.67
CA ASN A 247 7.56 -0.97 -32.04
C ASN A 247 8.89 -0.22 -32.07
N TYR A 248 9.89 -0.81 -32.72
CA TYR A 248 11.25 -0.26 -32.80
C TYR A 248 11.63 0.15 -34.23
N ASP A 249 12.47 1.18 -34.33
CA ASP A 249 13.21 1.45 -35.57
C ASP A 249 14.46 0.58 -35.71
N GLU A 250 15.17 0.74 -36.83
CA GLU A 250 16.33 -0.10 -37.20
C GLU A 250 17.51 0.01 -36.22
N ILE A 251 17.57 1.08 -35.43
CA ILE A 251 18.64 1.33 -34.46
C ILE A 251 18.17 1.17 -33.02
N GLY A 252 16.94 0.67 -32.81
CA GLY A 252 16.40 0.34 -31.49
C GLY A 252 15.68 1.48 -30.76
N ASN A 253 15.36 2.60 -31.42
CA ASN A 253 14.49 3.62 -30.84
C ASN A 253 13.04 3.16 -30.84
N VAL A 254 12.30 3.53 -29.80
CA VAL A 254 10.87 3.25 -29.69
C VAL A 254 10.08 4.28 -30.51
N LEU A 255 9.09 3.79 -31.26
CA LEU A 255 8.19 4.60 -32.05
C LEU A 255 6.96 4.95 -31.20
N VAL A 256 6.78 6.23 -30.88
CA VAL A 256 5.71 6.70 -29.99
C VAL A 256 4.88 7.80 -30.64
N ASN A 257 3.66 7.98 -30.12
CA ASN A 257 2.77 9.05 -30.51
C ASN A 257 3.27 10.44 -30.07
N TYR A 258 2.85 11.44 -30.84
CA TYR A 258 2.82 12.82 -30.37
C TYR A 258 1.64 13.01 -29.41
N SER A 259 1.83 13.82 -28.36
CA SER A 259 0.75 14.28 -27.50
C SER A 259 -0.28 15.09 -28.28
N ASP A 260 -1.51 15.20 -27.77
CA ASP A 260 -2.57 15.97 -28.43
C ASP A 260 -2.17 17.42 -28.74
N LYS A 261 -1.38 18.04 -27.85
CA LYS A 261 -0.82 19.38 -28.06
C LYS A 261 0.15 19.40 -29.23
N GLU A 262 1.12 18.47 -29.26
CA GLU A 262 2.07 18.33 -30.37
C GLU A 262 1.34 18.04 -31.69
N VAL A 263 0.34 17.17 -31.70
CA VAL A 263 -0.49 16.86 -32.88
C VAL A 263 -1.23 18.11 -33.37
N ALA A 264 -1.80 18.91 -32.46
CA ALA A 264 -2.50 20.15 -32.82
C ALA A 264 -1.55 21.17 -33.47
N GLU A 265 -0.31 21.27 -32.99
CA GLU A 265 0.73 22.11 -33.61
C GLU A 265 1.18 21.58 -34.97
N LEU A 266 1.38 20.26 -35.08
CA LEU A 266 1.71 19.61 -36.35
C LEU A 266 0.62 19.85 -37.40
N LYS A 267 -0.66 19.79 -37.00
CA LYS A 267 -1.81 20.08 -37.88
C LYS A 267 -1.83 21.53 -38.36
N LYS A 268 -1.39 22.49 -37.54
CA LYS A 268 -1.23 23.90 -37.96
C LYS A 268 -0.15 24.06 -39.03
N LYS A 269 0.94 23.29 -38.92
CA LYS A 269 2.11 23.35 -39.82
C LYS A 269 1.94 22.49 -41.08
N ASN A 270 1.17 21.41 -41.00
CA ASN A 270 0.96 20.47 -42.10
C ASN A 270 -0.52 20.03 -42.17
N LYS A 271 -1.27 20.64 -43.10
CA LYS A 271 -2.69 20.34 -43.34
C LYS A 271 -2.97 18.92 -43.86
N LYS A 272 -1.95 18.15 -44.27
CA LYS A 272 -2.10 16.75 -44.71
C LYS A 272 -2.32 15.77 -43.56
N ILE A 273 -2.03 16.16 -42.31
CA ILE A 273 -2.29 15.35 -41.11
C ILE A 273 -3.79 15.44 -40.77
N ASN A 274 -4.62 14.77 -41.55
CA ASN A 274 -6.09 14.86 -41.45
C ASN A 274 -6.73 13.61 -40.83
N ASP A 275 -5.94 12.64 -40.35
CA ASP A 275 -6.50 11.50 -39.65
C ASP A 275 -6.90 11.89 -38.21
N LYS A 276 -8.19 11.73 -37.90
CA LYS A 276 -8.75 11.95 -36.56
C LYS A 276 -8.29 10.89 -35.54
N ARG A 277 -7.64 9.81 -35.99
CA ARG A 277 -6.98 8.79 -35.16
C ARG A 277 -5.55 9.17 -34.77
N ALA A 278 -4.96 10.22 -35.37
CA ALA A 278 -3.63 10.70 -34.98
C ALA A 278 -3.64 11.13 -33.51
N GLY A 279 -2.99 10.34 -32.64
CA GLY A 279 -2.99 10.49 -31.18
C GLY A 279 -3.47 9.24 -30.42
N TYR A 280 -4.19 8.32 -31.07
CA TYR A 280 -4.60 7.04 -30.49
C TYR A 280 -3.55 5.97 -30.86
N SER A 281 -2.85 5.40 -29.87
CA SER A 281 -2.00 4.19 -30.03
C SER A 281 -2.69 2.97 -29.44
N ASP A 282 -2.24 1.79 -29.87
CA ASP A 282 -2.51 0.50 -29.24
C ASP A 282 -3.99 0.08 -29.31
N LEU A 283 -4.58 0.22 -30.50
CA LEU A 283 -5.88 -0.39 -30.77
C LEU A 283 -5.72 -1.91 -30.86
N SER A 284 -6.26 -2.61 -29.87
CA SER A 284 -6.37 -4.06 -29.88
C SER A 284 -7.83 -4.47 -30.02
N GLY A 285 -8.08 -5.57 -30.73
CA GLY A 285 -9.41 -6.14 -30.83
C GLY A 285 -9.39 -7.53 -31.42
N ASN A 286 -10.58 -8.04 -31.71
CA ASN A 286 -10.74 -9.33 -32.34
C ASN A 286 -11.37 -9.19 -33.72
N VAL A 287 -10.92 -10.01 -34.67
CA VAL A 287 -11.49 -10.14 -36.00
C VAL A 287 -11.80 -11.61 -36.28
N ASN A 288 -12.96 -11.88 -36.89
CA ASN A 288 -13.32 -13.23 -37.30
C ASN A 288 -12.31 -13.74 -38.35
N LYS A 289 -11.80 -14.97 -38.18
CA LYS A 289 -10.78 -15.56 -39.06
C LYS A 289 -11.23 -15.61 -40.51
N ARG A 290 -12.45 -16.08 -40.77
CA ARG A 290 -13.00 -16.23 -42.11
C ARG A 290 -13.18 -14.88 -42.80
N VAL A 291 -13.63 -13.87 -42.06
CA VAL A 291 -13.73 -12.50 -42.55
C VAL A 291 -12.35 -11.96 -42.92
N PHE A 292 -11.38 -12.09 -42.03
CA PHE A 292 -10.02 -11.63 -42.27
C PHE A 292 -9.38 -12.31 -43.48
N ASP A 293 -9.44 -13.64 -43.55
CA ASP A 293 -8.84 -14.42 -44.63
C ASP A 293 -9.44 -14.06 -46.00
N ALA A 294 -10.73 -13.76 -46.06
CA ALA A 294 -11.38 -13.34 -47.30
C ALA A 294 -10.95 -11.94 -47.75
N PHE A 295 -10.81 -10.98 -46.84
CA PHE A 295 -10.28 -9.65 -47.17
C PHE A 295 -8.79 -9.71 -47.52
N LYS A 296 -8.02 -10.59 -46.89
CA LYS A 296 -6.62 -10.83 -47.24
C LYS A 296 -6.50 -11.39 -48.66
N ALA A 297 -7.39 -12.31 -49.05
CA ALA A 297 -7.44 -12.86 -50.40
C ALA A 297 -7.99 -11.88 -51.45
N ASN A 298 -8.95 -11.01 -51.07
CA ASN A 298 -9.52 -9.99 -51.93
C ASN A 298 -9.70 -8.64 -51.20
N PRO A 299 -8.64 -7.81 -51.13
CA PRO A 299 -8.70 -6.50 -50.44
C PRO A 299 -9.66 -5.49 -51.09
N ALA A 300 -10.05 -5.72 -52.35
CA ALA A 300 -10.97 -4.87 -53.11
C ALA A 300 -12.44 -5.29 -52.98
N MET A 301 -12.75 -6.28 -52.13
CA MET A 301 -14.12 -6.77 -51.87
C MET A 301 -15.08 -5.59 -51.63
N THR A 302 -16.19 -5.60 -52.35
CA THR A 302 -17.26 -4.60 -52.24
C THR A 302 -18.21 -4.92 -51.08
N PHE A 303 -19.03 -3.95 -50.67
CA PHE A 303 -19.99 -4.17 -49.59
C PHE A 303 -21.06 -5.20 -49.98
N GLU A 304 -21.52 -5.17 -51.23
CA GLU A 304 -22.49 -6.12 -51.76
C GLU A 304 -21.93 -7.55 -51.82
N GLU A 305 -20.64 -7.72 -52.15
CA GLU A 305 -19.96 -9.02 -52.10
C GLU A 305 -19.81 -9.51 -50.66
N TYR A 306 -19.46 -8.63 -49.73
CA TYR A 306 -19.35 -8.94 -48.31
C TYR A 306 -20.68 -9.48 -47.75
N GLN A 307 -21.79 -8.78 -48.00
CA GLN A 307 -23.13 -9.21 -47.54
C GLN A 307 -23.60 -10.54 -48.14
N LYS A 308 -23.13 -10.89 -49.34
CA LYS A 308 -23.43 -12.19 -49.97
C LYS A 308 -22.54 -13.32 -49.45
N THR A 309 -21.34 -12.99 -49.01
CA THR A 309 -20.31 -13.95 -48.61
C THR A 309 -20.48 -14.40 -47.15
N PHE A 310 -20.92 -13.49 -46.29
CA PHE A 310 -21.02 -13.71 -44.85
C PHE A 310 -22.47 -13.60 -44.37
N THR A 311 -22.85 -14.50 -43.46
CA THR A 311 -24.07 -14.38 -42.68
C THR A 311 -23.85 -13.47 -41.47
N ILE A 312 -24.92 -13.02 -40.83
CA ILE A 312 -24.82 -12.28 -39.55
C ILE A 312 -24.16 -13.16 -38.50
N ASP A 313 -24.48 -14.46 -38.48
CA ASP A 313 -23.86 -15.40 -37.54
C ASP A 313 -22.36 -15.56 -37.81
N ASP A 314 -21.91 -15.58 -39.07
CA ASP A 314 -20.46 -15.58 -39.38
C ASP A 314 -19.72 -14.36 -38.80
N ILE A 315 -20.42 -13.22 -38.72
CA ILE A 315 -19.84 -11.94 -38.27
C ILE A 315 -19.89 -11.81 -36.75
N VAL A 316 -20.97 -12.28 -36.14
CA VAL A 316 -21.27 -12.12 -34.72
C VAL A 316 -20.71 -13.27 -33.88
N ASN A 317 -20.68 -14.48 -34.44
CA ASN A 317 -20.29 -15.66 -33.70
C ASN A 317 -18.83 -15.57 -33.25
N GLN A 318 -18.59 -16.03 -32.03
CA GLN A 318 -17.32 -15.84 -31.35
C GLN A 318 -16.27 -16.92 -31.67
N GLU A 319 -16.66 -17.98 -32.38
CA GLU A 319 -15.76 -19.08 -32.71
C GLU A 319 -14.75 -18.68 -33.81
N GLY A 320 -13.46 -18.91 -33.53
CA GLY A 320 -12.39 -18.67 -34.48
C GLY A 320 -12.12 -17.19 -34.76
N LYS A 321 -11.44 -16.52 -33.81
CA LYS A 321 -10.96 -15.13 -33.96
C LYS A 321 -9.45 -15.04 -34.01
N TYR A 322 -8.96 -14.02 -34.71
CA TYR A 322 -7.61 -13.50 -34.52
C TYR A 322 -7.68 -12.26 -33.63
N ILE A 323 -6.66 -12.10 -32.78
CA ILE A 323 -6.43 -10.87 -32.02
C ILE A 323 -5.55 -10.00 -32.92
N PHE A 324 -5.98 -8.77 -33.18
CA PHE A 324 -5.16 -7.77 -33.86
C PHE A 324 -4.65 -6.75 -32.86
N ILE A 325 -3.43 -6.27 -33.06
CA ILE A 325 -2.79 -5.22 -32.27
C ILE A 325 -2.21 -4.21 -33.25
N GLU A 326 -2.80 -3.02 -33.32
CA GLU A 326 -2.38 -1.92 -34.20
C GLU A 326 -1.43 -0.97 -33.46
N THR A 327 -0.31 -0.65 -34.11
CA THR A 327 0.65 0.36 -33.68
C THR A 327 0.65 1.57 -34.60
N ILE A 328 1.36 2.62 -34.21
CA ILE A 328 1.30 3.93 -34.84
C ILE A 328 2.16 4.03 -36.11
N ALA A 329 3.07 3.09 -36.31
CA ALA A 329 4.01 3.07 -37.41
C ALA A 329 4.07 1.68 -38.04
N PRO A 330 4.41 1.58 -39.33
CA PRO A 330 4.65 0.28 -39.95
C PRO A 330 5.72 -0.52 -39.22
N ILE A 331 5.46 -1.81 -39.03
CA ILE A 331 6.35 -2.77 -38.39
C ILE A 331 7.34 -3.27 -39.44
N LYS A 332 8.54 -2.69 -39.43
CA LYS A 332 9.62 -3.03 -40.37
C LYS A 332 10.70 -3.91 -39.75
N ASN A 333 10.83 -3.88 -38.43
CA ASN A 333 11.89 -4.54 -37.67
C ASN A 333 11.29 -5.40 -36.57
N ASP A 334 12.14 -5.77 -35.61
CA ASP A 334 11.71 -6.42 -34.39
C ASP A 334 10.74 -5.54 -33.59
N PHE A 335 9.78 -6.18 -32.94
CA PHE A 335 8.83 -5.59 -32.01
C PHE A 335 8.74 -6.48 -30.76
N VAL A 336 8.23 -5.92 -29.68
CA VAL A 336 7.99 -6.67 -28.44
C VAL A 336 6.50 -6.72 -28.17
N LEU A 337 5.95 -7.91 -27.99
CA LEU A 337 4.65 -8.10 -27.38
C LEU A 337 4.84 -8.32 -25.88
N TYR A 338 4.02 -7.69 -25.06
CA TYR A 338 4.09 -7.84 -23.62
C TYR A 338 2.72 -7.81 -22.95
N GLU A 339 2.61 -8.49 -21.81
CA GLU A 339 1.40 -8.58 -21.00
C GLU A 339 1.77 -8.42 -19.51
N PRO A 340 0.99 -7.67 -18.71
CA PRO A 340 1.26 -7.53 -17.27
C PRO A 340 1.16 -8.87 -16.52
N ILE A 341 2.07 -9.06 -15.56
CA ILE A 341 2.02 -10.09 -14.53
C ILE A 341 1.53 -9.45 -13.24
N TYR A 342 0.37 -9.90 -12.77
CA TYR A 342 -0.19 -9.49 -11.50
C TYR A 342 0.25 -10.47 -10.40
N GLY A 343 1.44 -10.27 -9.83
CA GLY A 343 1.99 -11.16 -8.82
C GLY A 343 1.39 -11.00 -7.42
N ILE A 344 0.67 -9.90 -7.17
CA ILE A 344 -0.01 -9.66 -5.89
C ILE A 344 -1.48 -9.38 -6.17
N GLU A 345 -2.33 -10.21 -5.58
CA GLU A 345 -3.79 -10.16 -5.73
C GLU A 345 -4.46 -10.34 -4.37
N ARG A 346 -5.43 -9.49 -4.06
CA ARG A 346 -6.21 -9.55 -2.82
C ARG A 346 -7.69 -9.36 -3.11
N THR A 347 -8.50 -10.17 -2.44
CA THR A 347 -9.97 -10.08 -2.48
C THR A 347 -10.49 -9.69 -1.10
N PHE A 348 -11.44 -8.77 -1.03
CA PHE A 348 -12.01 -8.31 0.24
C PHE A 348 -13.48 -7.91 0.10
N GLU A 349 -14.21 -7.97 1.21
CA GLU A 349 -15.64 -7.69 1.28
C GLU A 349 -15.88 -6.28 1.85
N MET A 350 -16.75 -5.52 1.20
CA MET A 350 -17.22 -4.20 1.62
C MET A 350 -18.73 -4.21 1.78
N ILE A 351 -19.23 -3.60 2.86
CA ILE A 351 -20.67 -3.51 3.13
C ILE A 351 -21.11 -2.06 2.89
N PRO A 352 -22.12 -1.80 2.03
CA PRO A 352 -22.61 -0.45 1.78
C PRO A 352 -23.32 0.11 3.00
N ASN A 353 -23.29 1.45 3.14
CA ASN A 353 -24.07 2.17 4.15
C ASN A 353 -23.86 1.67 5.60
N LEU A 354 -22.78 0.92 5.87
CA LEU A 354 -22.16 0.99 7.18
C LEU A 354 -21.99 2.48 7.42
N LYS A 355 -22.66 3.00 8.47
CA LYS A 355 -22.31 4.30 9.03
C LYS A 355 -20.80 4.36 8.93
N GLU A 356 -20.26 5.43 8.32
CA GLU A 356 -18.83 5.72 8.41
C GLU A 356 -18.44 5.22 9.78
N PRO A 357 -17.53 4.22 9.93
CA PRO A 357 -17.04 3.94 11.26
C PRO A 357 -16.66 5.33 11.69
N GLU A 358 -17.44 5.92 12.64
CA GLU A 358 -17.23 7.33 12.98
C GLU A 358 -15.73 7.35 13.09
N PRO A 359 -15.01 8.18 12.32
CA PRO A 359 -13.61 8.33 12.61
C PRO A 359 -13.73 8.67 14.08
N LYS A 360 -13.42 7.71 14.97
CA LYS A 360 -13.53 7.93 16.39
C LYS A 360 -12.70 9.17 16.42
N LYS A 361 -13.34 10.33 16.69
CA LYS A 361 -12.60 11.55 16.89
C LYS A 361 -11.61 11.03 17.89
N MET A 362 -10.35 10.88 17.49
CA MET A 362 -9.36 10.33 18.39
C MET A 362 -9.51 11.28 19.54
N MET A 363 -10.13 10.79 20.62
CA MET A 363 -10.47 11.69 21.69
C MET A 363 -9.11 12.19 22.17
N ALA A 364 -9.05 13.32 22.86
CA ALA A 364 -7.81 13.62 23.59
C ALA A 364 -7.37 12.39 24.44
N ALA A 365 -8.33 11.54 24.85
CA ALA A 365 -8.11 10.22 25.44
C ALA A 365 -7.50 9.12 24.53
N ASP A 366 -7.64 9.16 23.20
CA ASP A 366 -6.96 8.22 22.28
C ASP A 366 -5.54 8.71 21.90
N TYR A 367 -5.24 10.01 22.07
CA TYR A 367 -3.86 10.53 22.13
C TYR A 367 -3.18 10.20 23.46
N ASN A 368 -3.99 9.99 24.50
CA ASN A 368 -3.57 9.60 25.84
C ASN A 368 -3.79 8.11 26.13
N ALA A 369 -4.12 7.29 25.12
CA ALA A 369 -3.87 5.86 25.25
C ALA A 369 -2.36 5.76 25.46
N PRO A 370 -1.88 5.09 26.53
CA PRO A 370 -0.45 5.03 26.79
C PRO A 370 0.21 4.59 25.49
N GLN A 371 1.08 5.46 24.95
CA GLN A 371 2.04 4.97 23.98
C GLN A 371 2.77 3.87 24.73
N LEU A 372 2.45 2.63 24.42
CA LEU A 372 3.24 1.49 24.84
C LEU A 372 4.54 1.59 24.03
N SER A 373 5.38 2.58 24.37
CA SER A 373 6.81 2.45 24.16
C SER A 373 7.23 1.39 25.15
N ALA A 374 7.18 0.15 24.71
CA ALA A 374 8.00 -0.80 25.38
C ALA A 374 9.44 -0.45 24.98
N GLU A 375 10.10 0.29 25.86
CA GLU A 375 11.55 0.49 25.83
C GLU A 375 12.16 -0.91 26.02
N TRP A 376 12.34 -1.62 24.92
CA TRP A 376 13.01 -2.91 24.90
C TRP A 376 14.51 -2.61 24.79
N ASP A 377 15.20 -2.51 25.93
CA ASP A 377 16.66 -2.45 26.00
C ASP A 377 17.29 -3.80 25.61
N GLU A 378 16.94 -4.31 24.44
CA GLU A 378 17.50 -5.53 23.87
C GLU A 378 18.65 -5.19 22.93
N LYS A 379 19.71 -5.98 23.04
CA LYS A 379 20.86 -5.87 22.15
C LYS A 379 20.45 -6.21 20.72
N LEU A 380 20.57 -5.23 19.82
CA LEU A 380 20.39 -5.43 18.38
C LEU A 380 21.69 -5.98 17.75
N PHE A 381 21.54 -6.89 16.79
CA PHE A 381 22.64 -7.56 16.09
C PHE A 381 22.83 -7.01 14.67
N GLY A 382 24.08 -6.97 14.22
CA GLY A 382 24.44 -6.47 12.89
C GLY A 382 24.51 -4.94 12.78
N ASN A 383 24.94 -4.46 11.62
CA ASN A 383 25.04 -3.03 11.32
C ASN A 383 23.67 -2.53 10.84
N ILE A 384 22.74 -2.34 11.77
CA ILE A 384 21.41 -1.81 11.45
C ILE A 384 21.53 -0.31 11.22
N LYS A 385 21.00 0.15 10.08
CA LYS A 385 20.87 1.55 9.71
C LYS A 385 19.57 2.16 10.25
N GLU A 386 18.48 1.43 10.10
CA GLU A 386 17.14 1.83 10.55
C GLU A 386 16.26 0.59 10.80
N TYR A 387 15.24 0.74 11.64
CA TYR A 387 14.21 -0.28 11.78
C TYR A 387 12.83 0.34 11.99
N THR A 388 11.78 -0.38 11.63
CA THR A 388 10.39 0.02 11.86
C THR A 388 9.69 -0.96 12.78
N GLU A 389 9.00 -0.46 13.80
CA GLU A 389 8.13 -1.22 14.69
C GLU A 389 6.67 -0.99 14.32
N ASN A 390 5.94 -2.06 14.02
CA ASN A 390 4.51 -2.05 13.75
C ASN A 390 3.78 -2.79 14.88
N PHE A 391 2.85 -2.12 15.56
CA PHE A 391 2.01 -2.77 16.58
C PHE A 391 0.67 -3.17 15.98
N TYR A 392 0.14 -4.31 16.39
CA TYR A 392 -1.14 -4.84 15.95
C TYR A 392 -1.96 -5.31 17.15
N TYR A 393 -3.28 -5.07 17.10
CA TYR A 393 -4.22 -5.68 18.04
C TYR A 393 -4.15 -7.21 17.94
N ALA A 394 -4.15 -7.92 19.07
CA ALA A 394 -4.42 -9.35 19.06
C ALA A 394 -5.93 -9.62 19.10
N ILE A 395 -6.41 -10.52 18.23
CA ILE A 395 -7.80 -10.94 18.19
C ILE A 395 -7.86 -12.41 18.60
N LYS A 396 -8.71 -12.75 19.57
CA LYS A 396 -8.88 -14.16 19.99
C LYS A 396 -9.81 -14.88 19.01
N LYS A 397 -9.29 -15.89 18.30
CA LYS A 397 -10.05 -16.80 17.42
C LYS A 397 -9.80 -18.25 17.84
N ASN A 398 -10.87 -19.01 18.09
CA ASN A 398 -10.78 -20.41 18.52
C ASN A 398 -9.83 -20.64 19.71
N GLY A 399 -9.85 -19.73 20.69
CA GLY A 399 -8.99 -19.80 21.87
C GLY A 399 -7.54 -19.36 21.67
N LYS A 400 -7.10 -19.06 20.45
CA LYS A 400 -5.74 -18.56 20.14
C LYS A 400 -5.77 -17.09 19.74
N TYR A 401 -4.73 -16.35 20.09
CA TYR A 401 -4.54 -15.00 19.59
C TYR A 401 -4.03 -15.03 18.15
N VAL A 402 -4.60 -14.19 17.29
CA VAL A 402 -4.14 -13.97 15.92
C VAL A 402 -3.94 -12.48 15.68
N LYS A 403 -2.97 -12.13 14.82
CA LYS A 403 -2.66 -10.75 14.45
C LYS A 403 -3.88 -10.07 13.82
N GLY A 404 -4.25 -8.92 14.35
CA GLY A 404 -5.41 -8.12 13.96
C GLY A 404 -5.01 -6.84 13.22
N LYS A 405 -5.78 -5.77 13.40
CA LYS A 405 -5.51 -4.47 12.76
C LYS A 405 -4.26 -3.82 13.34
N MET A 406 -3.49 -3.13 12.50
CA MET A 406 -2.35 -2.31 12.91
C MET A 406 -2.83 -1.14 13.77
N GLN A 407 -2.17 -0.92 14.92
CA GLN A 407 -2.44 0.15 15.88
C GLN A 407 -1.63 1.39 15.53
N ASN A 408 -0.32 1.22 15.39
CA ASN A 408 0.63 2.28 15.09
C ASN A 408 1.84 1.68 14.36
N TYR A 409 2.68 2.57 13.84
CA TYR A 409 4.02 2.21 13.40
C TYR A 409 4.99 3.33 13.75
N THR A 410 6.23 2.96 14.03
CA THR A 410 7.30 3.89 14.38
C THR A 410 8.58 3.46 13.72
N THR A 411 9.20 4.34 12.93
CA THR A 411 10.52 4.09 12.36
C THR A 411 11.59 4.71 13.25
N TYR A 412 12.74 4.06 13.36
CA TYR A 412 13.91 4.50 14.12
C TYR A 412 15.12 4.49 13.19
N LYS A 413 15.85 5.60 13.15
CA LYS A 413 17.07 5.77 12.35
C LYS A 413 18.26 6.03 13.24
N LYS A 414 19.41 5.51 12.83
CA LYS A 414 20.66 5.75 13.52
C LYS A 414 21.14 7.19 13.26
N ASN A 415 21.34 7.97 14.31
CA ASN A 415 21.94 9.31 14.23
C ASN A 415 23.47 9.23 14.04
N SER A 416 24.13 10.37 13.87
CA SER A 416 25.60 10.45 13.69
C SER A 416 26.40 9.88 14.87
N ASN A 417 25.79 9.79 16.05
CA ASN A 417 26.41 9.26 17.26
C ASN A 417 26.22 7.75 17.41
N GLY A 418 25.42 7.13 16.53
CA GLY A 418 25.16 5.70 16.54
C GLY A 418 23.91 5.29 17.30
N GLU A 419 23.10 6.23 17.77
CA GLU A 419 21.88 5.98 18.54
C GLU A 419 20.66 5.94 17.63
N PHE A 420 19.72 5.05 17.95
CA PHE A 420 18.44 5.02 17.26
C PHE A 420 17.54 6.12 17.80
N VAL A 421 17.27 7.11 16.97
CA VAL A 421 16.28 8.15 17.22
C VAL A 421 15.05 7.82 16.39
N LYS A 422 13.87 8.05 16.93
CA LYS A 422 12.65 7.85 16.17
C LYS A 422 12.63 8.84 14.99
N ASP A 423 12.44 8.29 13.79
CA ASP A 423 12.40 9.02 12.52
C ASP A 423 11.09 9.77 12.41
N GLU A 424 11.03 10.88 13.13
CA GLU A 424 9.94 11.82 13.02
C GLU A 424 10.19 12.77 11.86
N MET A 425 9.12 13.09 11.14
CA MET A 425 9.22 13.97 9.98
C MET A 425 9.66 15.40 10.35
N PHE A 426 9.46 15.80 11.62
CA PHE A 426 9.93 17.06 12.20
C PHE A 426 10.33 16.85 13.66
N PRO A 427 11.54 16.34 13.93
CA PRO A 427 11.99 16.17 15.30
C PRO A 427 12.14 17.55 15.93
N LYS A 428 11.41 17.81 17.00
CA LYS A 428 11.64 18.97 17.87
C LYS A 428 12.74 18.65 18.86
N LYS A 429 13.33 19.70 19.43
CA LYS A 429 14.24 19.56 20.56
C LYS A 429 13.57 18.98 21.82
N SER A 430 12.25 19.08 21.95
CA SER A 430 11.50 18.43 23.03
C SER A 430 11.35 16.92 22.86
N ASP A 431 11.40 16.44 21.63
CA ASP A 431 11.18 15.02 21.34
C ASP A 431 12.40 14.17 21.73
N TYR A 432 13.59 14.78 21.75
CA TYR A 432 14.84 14.13 22.16
C TYR A 432 15.75 15.11 22.91
N PRO A 433 16.37 14.71 24.02
CA PRO A 433 17.37 15.55 24.66
C PRO A 433 18.55 15.82 23.73
N GLU A 434 19.07 17.04 23.76
CA GLU A 434 20.32 17.38 23.08
C GLU A 434 21.49 16.83 23.91
N ASN A 435 22.10 15.76 23.41
CA ASN A 435 23.19 15.07 24.09
C ASN A 435 24.57 15.56 23.60
N LYS A 436 25.49 15.79 24.54
CA LYS A 436 26.91 16.01 24.25
C LYS A 436 27.72 14.79 24.67
N TYR A 437 28.74 14.48 23.87
CA TYR A 437 29.60 13.33 24.08
C TYR A 437 31.06 13.74 24.23
N ASN A 438 31.81 12.99 25.02
CA ASN A 438 33.27 13.11 25.05
C ASN A 438 33.93 12.35 23.88
N SER A 439 35.27 12.38 23.82
CA SER A 439 36.05 11.69 22.78
C SER A 439 35.89 10.16 22.78
N LEU A 440 35.42 9.57 23.88
CA LEU A 440 35.12 8.14 24.01
C LEU A 440 33.68 7.81 23.62
N LYS A 441 32.93 8.79 23.06
CA LYS A 441 31.49 8.69 22.74
C LYS A 441 30.61 8.40 23.96
N GLN A 442 31.05 8.78 25.16
CA GLN A 442 30.23 8.70 26.36
C GLN A 442 29.41 9.98 26.49
N LYS A 443 28.12 9.85 26.83
CA LYS A 443 27.22 10.99 27.06
C LYS A 443 27.65 11.75 28.31
N ILE A 444 28.04 13.02 28.20
CA ILE A 444 28.51 13.86 29.31
C ILE A 444 27.51 14.94 29.72
N GLU A 445 26.59 15.31 28.82
CA GLU A 445 25.52 16.25 29.08
C GLU A 445 24.28 15.87 28.26
N SER A 446 23.10 16.08 28.82
CA SER A 446 21.79 15.90 28.18
C SER A 446 20.92 17.10 28.50
N ILE A 447 20.51 17.87 27.49
CA ILE A 447 19.69 19.07 27.66
C ILE A 447 18.26 18.75 27.23
N MET A 448 17.29 18.95 28.11
CA MET A 448 15.87 18.75 27.83
C MET A 448 15.21 20.06 27.46
N TYR A 449 14.26 20.00 26.51
CA TYR A 449 13.52 21.16 26.03
C TYR A 449 12.02 20.95 26.16
N ASP A 450 11.27 22.03 26.32
CA ASP A 450 9.83 22.03 26.20
C ASP A 450 9.37 22.09 24.73
N ASP A 451 8.06 21.98 24.51
CA ASP A 451 7.44 22.00 23.19
C ASP A 451 7.65 23.30 22.40
N GLU A 452 8.10 24.37 23.08
CA GLU A 452 8.45 25.69 22.56
C GLU A 452 9.97 25.86 22.35
N GLU A 453 10.74 24.79 22.55
CA GLU A 453 12.21 24.74 22.49
C GLU A 453 12.93 25.58 23.56
N ASN A 454 12.26 25.91 24.66
CA ASN A 454 12.93 26.45 25.84
C ASN A 454 13.59 25.30 26.61
N VAL A 455 14.77 25.55 27.19
CA VAL A 455 15.44 24.57 28.05
C VAL A 455 14.56 24.34 29.29
N LEU A 456 14.25 23.08 29.60
CA LEU A 456 13.60 22.66 30.85
C LEU A 456 14.64 22.34 31.94
N GLY A 457 15.78 21.82 31.51
CA GLY A 457 16.85 21.45 32.40
C GLY A 457 18.00 20.75 31.67
N LYS A 458 19.06 20.46 32.42
CA LYS A 458 20.19 19.69 31.92
C LYS A 458 20.64 18.64 32.92
N THR A 459 21.11 17.51 32.42
CA THR A 459 21.72 16.45 33.22
C THR A 459 23.19 16.32 32.84
N ILE A 460 24.07 16.36 33.83
CA ILE A 460 25.52 16.19 33.68
C ILE A 460 25.90 14.80 34.17
N TYR A 461 26.70 14.08 33.38
CA TYR A 461 27.16 12.71 33.67
C TYR A 461 28.64 12.71 34.01
N SER A 462 28.98 12.08 35.13
CA SER A 462 30.36 11.86 35.56
C SER A 462 30.68 10.37 35.52
N TYR A 463 31.89 10.02 35.07
CA TYR A 463 32.32 8.63 34.90
C TYR A 463 33.46 8.29 35.87
N GLY A 464 33.39 7.10 36.45
CA GLY A 464 34.42 6.52 37.30
C GLY A 464 35.39 5.60 36.55
N PRO A 465 36.15 4.77 37.28
CA PRO A 465 36.97 3.72 36.69
C PRO A 465 36.18 2.79 35.76
N GLU A 466 36.86 2.18 34.79
CA GLU A 466 36.24 1.25 33.81
C GLU A 466 35.15 1.87 32.93
N ASN A 467 35.14 3.20 32.75
CA ASN A 467 34.19 3.92 31.90
C ASN A 467 32.72 3.80 32.32
N LYS A 468 32.47 3.50 33.61
CA LYS A 468 31.12 3.38 34.19
C LYS A 468 30.62 4.73 34.71
N VAL A 469 29.31 4.98 34.61
CA VAL A 469 28.69 6.20 35.15
C VAL A 469 28.78 6.16 36.66
N LEU A 470 29.34 7.19 37.29
CA LEU A 470 29.45 7.29 38.75
C LEU A 470 28.31 8.15 39.33
N GLU A 471 27.98 9.24 38.63
CA GLU A 471 27.06 10.25 39.13
C GLU A 471 26.33 10.96 37.98
N GLU A 472 25.05 11.24 38.19
CA GLU A 472 24.22 12.11 37.35
C GLU A 472 23.70 13.29 38.17
N LYS A 473 23.81 14.51 37.63
CA LYS A 473 23.27 15.71 38.27
C LYS A 473 22.31 16.41 37.33
N SER A 474 21.05 16.49 37.73
CA SER A 474 20.00 17.17 36.95
C SER A 474 19.69 18.54 37.54
N TYR A 475 19.64 19.55 36.68
CA TYR A 475 19.44 20.96 37.03
C TYR A 475 18.21 21.52 36.32
N SER A 476 17.45 22.39 36.97
CA SER A 476 16.36 23.15 36.33
C SER A 476 16.89 24.34 35.55
N SER A 477 16.21 24.69 34.45
CA SER A 477 16.62 25.74 33.52
C SER A 477 16.63 27.17 34.08
N ASP A 478 15.70 27.49 34.98
CA ASP A 478 15.47 28.88 35.39
C ASP A 478 16.65 29.51 36.15
N ASN A 479 17.49 28.70 36.82
CA ASN A 479 18.60 29.18 37.67
C ASN A 479 19.77 28.19 37.82
N ASP A 480 19.84 27.13 37.00
CA ASP A 480 20.79 26.02 37.20
C ASP A 480 20.71 25.42 38.63
N THR A 481 19.51 25.43 39.22
CA THR A 481 19.27 24.85 40.55
C THR A 481 19.32 23.32 40.44
N LEU A 482 20.15 22.68 41.27
CA LEU A 482 20.25 21.22 41.34
C LEU A 482 18.92 20.63 41.82
N ARG A 483 18.34 19.70 41.06
CA ARG A 483 17.04 19.06 41.37
C ARG A 483 17.17 17.60 41.73
N ASN A 484 18.11 16.89 41.11
CA ASN A 484 18.32 15.47 41.37
C ASN A 484 19.81 15.12 41.28
N VAL A 485 20.27 14.24 42.17
CA VAL A 485 21.55 13.57 42.07
C VAL A 485 21.33 12.06 42.10
N VAL A 486 21.83 11.33 41.12
CA VAL A 486 21.83 9.87 41.12
C VAL A 486 23.26 9.39 41.24
N LYS A 487 23.54 8.50 42.21
CA LYS A 487 24.85 7.89 42.40
C LYS A 487 24.79 6.40 42.12
N TYR A 488 25.85 5.89 41.50
CA TYR A 488 25.95 4.51 41.06
C TYR A 488 27.05 3.77 41.81
N GLU A 489 26.69 2.60 42.37
CA GLU A 489 27.64 1.66 42.94
C GLU A 489 27.57 0.33 42.20
N TYR A 490 28.73 -0.19 41.81
CA TYR A 490 28.85 -1.42 41.03
C TYR A 490 29.48 -2.52 41.88
N ASN A 491 28.76 -3.63 42.08
CA ASN A 491 29.25 -4.78 42.82
C ASN A 491 29.02 -6.06 42.02
N LYS A 492 30.03 -6.47 41.24
CA LYS A 492 29.99 -7.65 40.35
C LYS A 492 28.78 -7.63 39.42
N ASN A 493 27.73 -8.36 39.78
CA ASN A 493 26.49 -8.52 39.04
C ASN A 493 25.35 -7.65 39.59
N ARG A 494 25.64 -6.69 40.47
CA ARG A 494 24.66 -5.78 41.06
C ARG A 494 25.04 -4.33 40.80
N ILE A 495 24.03 -3.51 40.54
CA ILE A 495 24.15 -2.05 40.44
C ILE A 495 23.17 -1.44 41.44
N ILE A 496 23.66 -0.58 42.31
CA ILE A 496 22.82 0.19 43.24
C ILE A 496 22.78 1.62 42.72
N LYS A 497 21.58 2.13 42.45
CA LYS A 497 21.32 3.54 42.14
C LYS A 497 20.73 4.19 43.37
N THR A 498 21.37 5.24 43.89
CA THR A 498 20.79 6.03 44.98
C THR A 498 20.44 7.41 44.45
N SER A 499 19.16 7.76 44.50
CA SER A 499 18.60 8.99 43.97
C SER A 499 18.28 9.97 45.09
N PHE A 500 18.72 11.21 44.94
CA PHE A 500 18.54 12.31 45.87
C PHE A 500 17.77 13.43 45.18
N SER A 501 16.47 13.54 45.46
CA SER A 501 15.60 14.57 44.89
C SER A 501 15.48 15.76 45.83
N TYR A 502 15.71 16.97 45.31
CA TYR A 502 15.68 18.22 46.06
C TYR A 502 14.47 19.07 45.64
N ASP A 503 13.52 19.24 46.56
CA ASP A 503 12.42 20.18 46.40
C ASP A 503 12.68 21.46 47.21
N TYR A 504 12.44 22.62 46.59
CA TYR A 504 12.72 23.93 47.16
C TYR A 504 11.40 24.69 47.29
N GLN A 505 10.65 24.44 48.36
CA GLN A 505 9.37 25.10 48.64
C GLN A 505 9.51 26.08 49.81
N GLY A 506 9.05 27.33 49.64
CA GLY A 506 9.00 28.32 50.73
C GLY A 506 10.34 28.76 51.33
N GLY A 507 11.47 28.47 50.66
CA GLY A 507 12.82 28.75 51.17
C GLY A 507 13.45 27.61 51.98
N GLU A 508 12.73 26.51 52.17
CA GLU A 508 13.24 25.27 52.76
C GLU A 508 13.59 24.26 51.66
N THR A 509 14.61 23.42 51.91
CA THR A 509 15.01 22.33 51.00
C THR A 509 14.53 21.00 51.59
N GLN A 510 13.60 20.35 50.92
CA GLN A 510 13.18 18.99 51.24
C GLN A 510 13.98 18.01 50.39
N LEU A 511 14.65 17.07 51.05
CA LEU A 511 15.41 16.00 50.41
C LEU A 511 14.62 14.70 50.51
N THR A 512 14.36 14.08 49.37
CA THR A 512 13.83 12.71 49.27
C THR A 512 14.93 11.79 48.74
N GLU A 513 15.12 10.67 49.41
CA GLU A 513 16.10 9.65 49.05
C GLU A 513 15.41 8.34 48.68
N SER A 514 15.77 7.77 47.54
CA SER A 514 15.29 6.47 47.07
C SER A 514 16.45 5.63 46.54
N GLN A 515 16.27 4.32 46.47
CA GLN A 515 17.29 3.39 45.98
C GLN A 515 16.69 2.36 45.03
N ASP A 516 17.33 2.18 43.88
CA ASP A 516 17.06 1.04 42.98
C ASP A 516 18.23 0.06 43.03
N GLU A 517 17.96 -1.22 43.30
CA GLU A 517 18.94 -2.31 43.17
C GLU A 517 18.64 -3.13 41.91
N LEU A 518 19.59 -3.16 40.98
CA LEU A 518 19.53 -3.90 39.73
C LEU A 518 20.43 -5.14 39.81
N VAL A 519 19.88 -6.33 39.65
CA VAL A 519 20.60 -7.61 39.73
C VAL A 519 20.66 -8.27 38.36
N TYR A 520 21.87 -8.66 37.97
CA TYR A 520 22.16 -9.27 36.69
C TYR A 520 22.58 -10.73 36.84
N ASP A 521 22.29 -11.57 35.84
CA ASP A 521 22.83 -12.92 35.74
C ASP A 521 24.26 -12.93 35.14
N GLU A 522 24.88 -14.11 35.05
CA GLU A 522 26.23 -14.27 34.49
C GLU A 522 26.33 -13.92 33.00
N LYS A 523 25.19 -13.88 32.29
CA LYS A 523 25.11 -13.49 30.89
C LYS A 523 24.90 -11.98 30.71
N GLY A 524 24.74 -11.24 31.82
CA GLY A 524 24.51 -9.80 31.83
C GLY A 524 23.05 -9.39 31.63
N ASN A 525 22.09 -10.29 31.83
CA ASN A 525 20.67 -9.95 31.78
C ASN A 525 20.19 -9.39 33.12
N LEU A 526 19.39 -8.32 33.10
CA LEU A 526 18.72 -7.81 34.29
C LEU A 526 17.60 -8.77 34.71
N ILE A 527 17.80 -9.50 35.81
CA ILE A 527 16.86 -10.52 36.29
C ILE A 527 15.98 -10.02 37.43
N GLU A 528 16.45 -9.05 38.22
CA GLU A 528 15.69 -8.46 39.33
C GLU A 528 15.94 -6.95 39.39
N GLU A 529 14.90 -6.20 39.72
CA GLU A 529 14.95 -4.76 39.96
C GLU A 529 14.09 -4.45 41.19
N HIS A 530 14.74 -3.90 42.22
CA HIS A 530 14.12 -3.56 43.49
C HIS A 530 14.08 -2.04 43.62
N SER A 531 12.89 -1.46 43.53
CA SER A 531 12.68 -0.05 43.85
C SER A 531 12.33 0.10 45.32
N LYS A 532 13.19 0.82 46.03
CA LYS A 532 13.15 0.98 47.47
C LYS A 532 13.00 2.44 47.86
N ASN A 533 12.15 2.68 48.84
CA ASN A 533 11.81 4.01 49.34
C ASN A 533 11.62 3.93 50.86
N ASN A 534 11.59 5.10 51.50
CA ASN A 534 11.40 5.26 52.95
C ASN A 534 12.42 4.50 53.82
N LYS A 535 13.43 5.22 54.30
CA LYS A 535 14.46 4.72 55.21
C LYS A 535 13.90 4.60 56.62
N GLU A 536 13.43 3.42 57.00
CA GLU A 536 13.03 3.09 58.37
C GLU A 536 14.19 2.36 59.06
N ASP A 537 14.59 2.79 60.26
CA ASP A 537 15.72 2.22 61.03
C ASP A 537 17.03 2.01 60.24
N SER A 538 17.34 2.93 59.31
CA SER A 538 18.52 2.88 58.42
C SER A 538 18.54 1.75 57.39
N VAL A 539 17.39 1.15 57.08
CA VAL A 539 17.25 0.11 56.03
C VAL A 539 16.23 0.58 55.00
N TYR A 540 16.52 0.38 53.71
CA TYR A 540 15.55 0.62 52.63
C TYR A 540 14.64 -0.59 52.48
N LEU A 541 13.34 -0.35 52.32
CA LEU A 541 12.33 -1.39 52.12
C LEU A 541 11.90 -1.43 50.65
N ASP A 542 11.68 -2.63 50.13
CA ASP A 542 11.18 -2.84 48.77
C ASP A 542 9.71 -2.38 48.67
N GLU A 543 9.46 -1.36 47.84
CA GLU A 543 8.12 -0.93 47.44
C GLU A 543 7.64 -1.71 46.22
N MET A 544 8.55 -1.92 45.26
CA MET A 544 8.28 -2.68 44.05
C MET A 544 9.46 -3.58 43.70
N VAL A 545 9.17 -4.83 43.34
CA VAL A 545 10.17 -5.77 42.82
C VAL A 545 9.72 -6.30 41.47
N ILE A 546 10.58 -6.18 40.46
CA ILE A 546 10.36 -6.71 39.11
C ILE A 546 11.30 -7.89 38.88
N TYR A 547 10.75 -9.02 38.46
CA TYR A 547 11.46 -10.24 38.09
C TYR A 547 11.36 -10.50 36.60
N ARG A 548 12.46 -10.84 35.95
CA ARG A 548 12.53 -11.10 34.51
C ARG A 548 13.10 -12.48 34.24
N LYS A 549 12.45 -13.25 33.37
CA LYS A 549 12.96 -14.54 32.90
C LYS A 549 13.41 -14.47 31.47
N TYR A 550 14.49 -15.20 31.17
CA TYR A 550 15.09 -15.27 29.85
C TYR A 550 15.10 -16.70 29.33
N ASN A 551 14.93 -16.87 28.02
CA ASN A 551 15.07 -18.17 27.37
C ASN A 551 16.56 -18.54 27.14
N SER A 552 16.80 -19.72 26.57
CA SER A 552 18.15 -20.22 26.25
C SER A 552 18.91 -19.33 25.26
N GLU A 553 18.20 -18.55 24.45
CA GLU A 553 18.77 -17.60 23.48
C GLU A 553 18.99 -16.21 24.08
N ASN A 554 18.88 -16.06 25.40
CA ASN A 554 19.12 -14.81 26.12
C ASN A 554 18.08 -13.71 25.85
N ARG A 555 16.82 -14.10 25.62
CA ARG A 555 15.71 -13.18 25.35
C ARG A 555 14.64 -13.22 26.42
N ARG A 556 14.08 -12.07 26.78
CA ARG A 556 13.10 -11.94 27.86
C ARG A 556 11.78 -12.61 27.47
N ILE A 557 11.29 -13.56 28.26
CA ILE A 557 10.05 -14.30 27.96
C ILE A 557 8.93 -14.03 28.97
N GLU A 558 9.28 -13.60 30.17
CA GLU A 558 8.31 -13.29 31.23
C GLU A 558 8.82 -12.11 32.06
N GLU A 559 7.89 -11.27 32.49
CA GLU A 559 8.10 -10.27 33.52
C GLU A 559 7.00 -10.42 34.58
N SER A 560 7.39 -10.43 35.84
CA SER A 560 6.49 -10.50 36.99
C SER A 560 6.83 -9.38 37.94
N SER A 561 5.84 -8.79 38.60
CA SER A 561 6.08 -7.75 39.59
C SER A 561 5.35 -8.03 40.90
N SER A 562 5.90 -7.51 41.98
CA SER A 562 5.27 -7.41 43.29
C SER A 562 5.28 -5.94 43.68
N ASP A 563 4.12 -5.41 44.07
CA ASP A 563 3.95 -4.05 44.57
C ASP A 563 3.41 -4.16 46.01
N SER A 564 4.20 -3.72 46.98
CA SER A 564 3.85 -3.71 48.41
C SER A 564 3.26 -2.37 48.85
N PHE A 565 3.39 -1.32 48.03
CA PHE A 565 2.95 0.03 48.35
C PHE A 565 1.49 0.28 47.96
N PHE A 566 1.09 -0.15 46.76
CA PHE A 566 -0.30 -0.08 46.27
C PHE A 566 -0.96 -1.46 46.13
N GLY A 567 -0.18 -2.55 46.21
CA GLY A 567 -0.64 -3.91 45.97
C GLY A 567 -0.74 -4.79 47.21
N ASP A 568 -1.02 -6.09 47.00
CA ASP A 568 -1.09 -7.10 48.06
C ASP A 568 0.26 -7.75 48.37
N GLY A 569 1.37 -7.18 47.87
CA GLY A 569 2.72 -7.70 48.02
C GLY A 569 2.95 -9.08 47.41
N LYS A 570 2.03 -9.56 46.56
CA LYS A 570 2.16 -10.85 45.88
C LYS A 570 2.77 -10.65 44.49
N ILE A 571 3.68 -11.53 44.15
CA ILE A 571 4.24 -11.63 42.80
C ILE A 571 3.13 -12.04 41.83
N LYS A 572 2.92 -11.22 40.80
CA LYS A 572 1.97 -11.47 39.71
C LYS A 572 2.72 -11.47 38.39
N LEU A 573 2.33 -12.38 37.49
CA LEU A 573 2.82 -12.34 36.11
C LEU A 573 2.24 -11.10 35.43
N THR A 574 3.12 -10.21 35.00
CA THR A 574 2.78 -8.90 34.47
C THR A 574 2.80 -8.89 32.95
N THR A 575 3.75 -9.59 32.35
CA THR A 575 3.87 -9.70 30.90
C THR A 575 4.44 -11.05 30.51
N LYS A 576 3.87 -11.64 29.45
CA LYS A 576 4.41 -12.82 28.78
C LYS A 576 4.76 -12.47 27.34
N LEU A 577 5.92 -12.95 26.89
CA LEU A 577 6.51 -12.63 25.60
C LEU A 577 6.78 -13.93 24.82
N GLU A 578 6.46 -13.91 23.54
CA GLU A 578 6.72 -15.01 22.61
C GLU A 578 7.32 -14.44 21.31
N TYR A 579 8.57 -14.81 21.03
CA TYR A 579 9.23 -14.42 19.78
C TYR A 579 8.84 -15.40 18.67
N LEU A 580 8.06 -14.92 17.71
CA LEU A 580 7.44 -15.74 16.67
C LEU A 580 8.34 -15.88 15.43
N LYS A 581 9.14 -14.84 15.13
CA LYS A 581 10.06 -14.83 13.97
C LYS A 581 11.37 -14.16 14.30
N ILE A 582 12.43 -14.64 13.63
CA ILE A 582 13.81 -14.20 13.79
C ILE A 582 14.43 -14.11 12.39
N ASP A 583 15.21 -13.06 12.15
CA ASP A 583 15.97 -12.92 10.91
C ASP A 583 17.35 -13.60 10.97
N ASN A 584 18.06 -13.55 9.83
CA ASN A 584 19.37 -14.18 9.68
C ASN A 584 20.47 -13.55 10.57
N GLN A 585 20.26 -12.34 11.09
CA GLN A 585 21.19 -11.66 11.99
C GLN A 585 20.85 -11.92 13.47
N LYS A 586 19.84 -12.77 13.75
CA LYS A 586 19.34 -13.12 15.08
C LYS A 586 18.51 -12.01 15.75
N ASN A 587 18.06 -11.00 15.01
CA ASN A 587 17.08 -10.05 15.51
C ASN A 587 15.68 -10.64 15.37
N TRP A 588 14.82 -10.44 16.37
CA TRP A 588 13.43 -10.85 16.23
C TRP A 588 12.70 -9.88 15.30
N THR A 589 11.87 -10.42 14.41
CA THR A 589 11.07 -9.64 13.46
C THR A 589 9.58 -9.73 13.75
N GLU A 590 9.15 -10.67 14.59
CA GLU A 590 7.77 -10.75 15.05
C GLU A 590 7.73 -11.28 16.48
N MET A 591 6.98 -10.60 17.34
CA MET A 591 6.78 -10.95 18.74
C MET A 591 5.30 -10.83 19.09
N PHE A 592 4.81 -11.74 19.91
CA PHE A 592 3.54 -11.65 20.60
C PHE A 592 3.80 -11.31 22.07
N PHE A 593 2.99 -10.44 22.66
CA PHE A 593 3.00 -10.25 24.10
C PHE A 593 1.59 -10.11 24.67
N GLU A 594 1.45 -10.55 25.91
CA GLU A 594 0.20 -10.52 26.68
C GLU A 594 0.48 -9.93 28.06
N GLY A 595 -0.21 -8.85 28.42
CA GLY A 595 -0.12 -8.17 29.71
C GLY A 595 0.11 -6.65 29.60
N SER A 596 -0.13 -5.95 30.71
CA SER A 596 0.28 -4.55 30.93
C SER A 596 0.43 -4.30 32.44
N LEU A 597 1.28 -3.34 32.82
CA LEU A 597 1.43 -2.88 34.21
C LEU A 597 0.24 -2.03 34.70
N SER A 598 -0.62 -1.54 33.81
CA SER A 598 -1.54 -0.43 34.09
C SER A 598 -3.03 -0.67 33.79
N SER A 599 -3.40 -1.85 33.26
CA SER A 599 -4.79 -2.16 32.91
C SER A 599 -5.34 -3.38 33.65
N GLU A 600 -6.54 -3.26 34.23
CA GLU A 600 -7.29 -4.37 34.85
C GLU A 600 -7.63 -5.51 33.85
N LYS A 601 -7.44 -5.27 32.55
CA LYS A 601 -7.57 -6.28 31.49
C LYS A 601 -6.20 -6.52 30.87
N SER A 602 -5.78 -7.79 30.80
CA SER A 602 -4.61 -8.19 30.03
C SER A 602 -4.81 -7.80 28.56
N GLU A 603 -4.04 -6.82 28.09
CA GLU A 603 -4.00 -6.49 26.67
C GLU A 603 -3.02 -7.42 25.96
N ALA A 604 -3.37 -7.87 24.77
CA ALA A 604 -2.54 -8.74 23.96
C ALA A 604 -2.28 -8.06 22.61
N SER A 605 -1.02 -8.09 22.18
CA SER A 605 -0.57 -7.40 20.98
C SER A 605 0.47 -8.20 20.22
N PHE A 606 0.56 -7.96 18.91
CA PHE A 606 1.67 -8.41 18.10
C PHE A 606 2.53 -7.20 17.74
N VAL A 607 3.85 -7.37 17.77
CA VAL A 607 4.83 -6.37 17.33
C VAL A 607 5.64 -6.98 16.20
N GLU A 608 5.80 -6.21 15.13
CA GLU A 608 6.63 -6.59 14.00
C GLU A 608 7.76 -5.60 13.84
N ARG A 609 8.98 -6.10 13.63
CA ARG A 609 10.18 -5.30 13.38
C ARG A 609 10.69 -5.58 11.97
N ILE A 610 10.91 -4.51 11.22
CA ILE A 610 11.51 -4.54 9.88
C ILE A 610 12.86 -3.83 9.97
N PHE A 611 13.96 -4.56 9.79
CA PHE A 611 15.32 -4.00 9.85
C PHE A 611 15.86 -3.68 8.45
N VAL A 612 16.59 -2.58 8.36
CA VAL A 612 17.41 -2.21 7.22
C VAL A 612 18.87 -2.19 7.68
N TYR A 613 19.67 -3.06 7.07
CA TYR A 613 21.11 -3.17 7.34
C TYR A 613 21.93 -2.28 6.41
N GLU A 614 23.12 -1.89 6.85
CA GLU A 614 24.14 -1.16 6.06
C GLU A 614 24.76 -1.97 4.93
#